data_AF-A0A7S1SV89-F1
#
_entry.id   AF-A0A7S1SV89-F1
#
_cell.length_a   1.000
_cell.length_b   1.000
_cell.length_c   1.000
_cell.angle_alpha   90.00
_cell.angle_beta   90.00
_cell.angle_gamma   90.00
#
_symmetry.space_group_name_H-M   'P 1'
#
loop_
_entity.id
_entity.type
_entity.pdbx_description
1 polymer ?
#
loop_
_entity_poly.entity_id
_entity_poly.type
_entity_poly.pdbx_seq_one_letter_code
_entity_poly.pdbx_strand_id
1 'polypeptide(L)'
;WAVNKPVPGLGDPDDDYEKVDKFYDYWFSFKSWREFPHPDEEDVEQAESREHKRWIERENAKLRRKAEKDEVKRLKEFVENAFARDPRVIKHKEEEKAAREAKKREKEDAARRRKEEEEKLAREA
;
A
#
# COMPACT_ATOMS: atom_id res chain seq x y z
N TRP A 1 0.70 -9.36 -17.90
CA TRP A 1 1.02 -9.97 -16.59
C TRP A 1 -0.08 -9.76 -15.55
N ALA A 2 -0.91 -8.72 -15.66
CA ALA A 2 -2.08 -8.55 -14.79
C ALA A 2 -3.09 -9.71 -14.90
N VAL A 3 -3.52 -10.24 -13.75
CA VAL A 3 -4.67 -11.16 -13.62
C VAL A 3 -5.98 -10.36 -13.69
N ASN A 4 -6.08 -9.28 -12.91
CA ASN A 4 -7.29 -8.45 -12.84
C ASN A 4 -7.33 -7.46 -14.01
N LYS A 5 -8.46 -7.39 -14.71
CA LYS A 5 -8.68 -6.47 -15.84
C LYS A 5 -10.01 -5.73 -15.67
N PRO A 6 -10.15 -4.48 -16.17
CA PRO A 6 -9.15 -3.71 -16.91
C PRO A 6 -8.04 -3.16 -16.01
N VAL A 7 -6.86 -2.93 -16.59
CA VAL A 7 -5.75 -2.25 -15.90
C VAL A 7 -6.04 -0.75 -15.97
N PRO A 8 -6.12 -0.02 -14.84
CA PRO A 8 -6.34 1.42 -14.87
C PRO A 8 -5.14 2.13 -15.48
N GLY A 9 -5.40 3.16 -16.28
CA GLY A 9 -4.38 4.08 -16.76
C GLY A 9 -3.91 5.02 -15.63
N LEU A 10 -2.72 5.60 -15.80
CA LEU A 10 -2.15 6.56 -14.82
C LEU A 10 -2.98 7.84 -14.68
N GLY A 11 -3.75 8.18 -15.72
CA GLY A 11 -4.55 9.40 -15.79
C GLY A 11 -3.72 10.64 -16.15
N ASP A 12 -4.38 11.79 -16.06
CA ASP A 12 -3.85 13.10 -16.38
C ASP A 12 -3.46 13.88 -15.10
N PRO A 13 -2.66 14.95 -15.21
CA PRO A 13 -2.27 15.79 -14.07
C PRO A 13 -3.44 16.43 -13.33
N ASP A 14 -4.54 16.68 -14.05
CA ASP A 14 -5.75 17.35 -13.55
C ASP A 14 -6.86 16.36 -13.15
N ASP A 15 -6.57 15.05 -13.15
CA ASP A 15 -7.55 14.06 -12.72
C ASP A 15 -7.87 14.20 -11.23
N ASP A 16 -9.13 13.92 -10.91
CA ASP A 16 -9.61 13.90 -9.54
C ASP A 16 -8.90 12.83 -8.70
N TYR A 17 -8.71 13.12 -7.41
CA TYR A 17 -8.02 12.23 -6.49
C TYR A 17 -8.69 10.86 -6.40
N GLU A 18 -10.01 10.75 -6.52
CA GLU A 18 -10.68 9.44 -6.48
C GLU A 18 -10.23 8.49 -7.62
N LYS A 19 -9.87 9.05 -8.79
CA LYS A 19 -9.35 8.24 -9.90
C LYS A 19 -7.92 7.79 -9.61
N VAL A 20 -7.11 8.68 -9.03
CA VAL A 20 -5.74 8.41 -8.62
C VAL A 20 -5.71 7.34 -7.53
N ASP A 21 -6.61 7.43 -6.55
CA ASP A 21 -6.80 6.47 -5.47
C ASP A 21 -7.14 5.08 -6.02
N LYS A 22 -8.14 4.98 -6.91
CA LYS A 22 -8.50 3.73 -7.59
C LYS A 22 -7.35 3.12 -8.41
N PHE A 23 -6.52 3.96 -9.03
CA PHE A 23 -5.32 3.51 -9.73
C PHE A 23 -4.33 2.86 -8.75
N TYR A 24 -4.00 3.54 -7.65
CA TYR A 24 -3.06 3.02 -6.68
C TYR A 24 -3.61 1.80 -5.93
N ASP A 25 -4.91 1.75 -5.62
CA ASP A 25 -5.57 0.58 -5.04
C ASP A 25 -5.41 -0.66 -5.91
N TYR A 26 -5.57 -0.51 -7.23
CA TYR A 26 -5.34 -1.61 -8.17
C TYR A 26 -3.89 -2.10 -8.13
N TRP A 27 -2.93 -1.18 -8.08
CA TRP A 27 -1.50 -1.54 -8.08
C TRP A 27 -1.02 -2.09 -6.74
N PHE A 28 -1.55 -1.62 -5.61
CA PHE A 28 -1.29 -2.21 -4.29
C PHE A 28 -1.92 -3.59 -4.13
N SER A 29 -3.01 -3.88 -4.85
CA SER A 29 -3.66 -5.19 -4.92
C SER A 29 -3.30 -5.98 -6.19
N PHE A 30 -2.20 -5.62 -6.86
CA PHE A 30 -1.83 -6.19 -8.14
C PHE A 30 -1.54 -7.69 -8.04
N LYS A 31 -2.24 -8.47 -8.87
CA LYS A 31 -2.02 -9.90 -9.02
C LYS A 31 -1.42 -10.19 -10.39
N SER A 32 -0.27 -10.86 -10.39
CA SER A 32 0.42 -11.28 -11.60
C SER A 32 0.17 -12.75 -11.89
N TRP A 33 -0.09 -13.11 -13.15
CA TRP A 33 -0.03 -14.51 -13.59
C TRP A 33 1.41 -14.95 -13.92
N ARG A 34 2.38 -14.03 -13.85
CA ARG A 34 3.78 -14.33 -14.14
C ARG A 34 4.29 -15.33 -13.12
N GLU A 35 4.65 -16.51 -13.62
CA GLU A 35 5.42 -17.47 -12.86
C GLU A 35 6.90 -17.04 -12.86
N PHE A 36 7.54 -17.16 -11.70
CA PHE A 36 8.98 -17.04 -11.56
C PHE A 36 9.52 -18.46 -11.57
N PRO A 37 9.87 -19.02 -12.74
CA PRO A 37 10.67 -20.22 -12.77
C PRO A 37 12.02 -19.84 -12.18
N HIS A 38 12.13 -19.93 -10.86
CA HIS A 38 13.42 -20.13 -10.24
C HIS A 38 13.98 -21.37 -10.94
N PRO A 39 15.19 -21.34 -11.53
CA PRO A 39 15.82 -22.59 -11.91
C PRO A 39 15.79 -23.47 -10.67
N ASP A 40 15.10 -24.60 -10.75
CA ASP A 40 15.05 -25.57 -9.67
C ASP A 40 16.52 -25.93 -9.39
N GLU A 41 17.03 -25.54 -8.23
CA GLU A 41 18.47 -25.66 -7.90
C GLU A 41 18.86 -27.14 -7.77
N GLU A 42 17.91 -27.98 -7.38
CA GLU A 42 18.09 -29.42 -7.17
C GLU A 42 17.25 -30.21 -8.18
N ASP A 43 17.91 -31.07 -8.95
CA ASP A 43 17.27 -31.94 -9.95
C ASP A 43 16.53 -33.09 -9.26
N VAL A 44 15.22 -33.14 -9.46
CA VAL A 44 14.31 -34.16 -8.91
C VAL A 44 14.69 -35.57 -9.39
N GLU A 45 15.35 -35.70 -10.55
CA GLU A 45 15.79 -36.97 -11.11
C GLU A 45 17.05 -37.53 -10.42
N GLN A 46 17.76 -36.74 -9.62
CA GLN A 46 18.90 -37.20 -8.80
C GLN A 46 18.47 -37.78 -7.44
N ALA A 47 17.16 -37.84 -7.17
CA ALA A 47 16.65 -38.35 -5.91
C ALA A 47 16.90 -39.87 -5.73
N GLU A 48 17.76 -40.21 -4.78
CA GLU A 48 18.09 -41.61 -4.43
C GLU A 48 16.96 -42.39 -3.74
N SER A 49 15.91 -41.70 -3.27
CA SER A 49 14.77 -42.29 -2.55
C SER A 49 13.51 -41.45 -2.74
N ARG A 50 12.34 -42.06 -2.53
CA ARG A 50 11.05 -41.34 -2.51
C ARG A 50 11.03 -40.22 -1.46
N GLU A 51 11.73 -40.40 -0.35
CA GLU A 51 11.85 -39.36 0.69
C GLU A 51 12.76 -38.22 0.22
N HIS A 52 13.86 -38.55 -0.47
CA HIS A 52 14.76 -37.58 -1.08
C HIS A 52 14.02 -36.74 -2.13
N LYS A 53 13.21 -37.38 -2.99
CA LYS A 53 12.38 -36.70 -3.99
C LYS A 53 11.42 -35.68 -3.37
N ARG A 54 10.72 -36.08 -2.30
CA ARG A 54 9.80 -35.20 -1.56
C ARG A 54 10.52 -34.03 -0.88
N TRP A 55 11.76 -34.24 -0.45
CA TRP A 55 12.58 -33.18 0.13
C TRP A 55 12.98 -32.15 -0.94
N ILE A 56 13.47 -32.60 -2.11
CA ILE A 56 13.83 -31.73 -3.24
C ILE A 56 12.61 -30.91 -3.71
N GLU A 57 11.46 -31.55 -3.93
CA GLU A 57 10.23 -30.86 -4.33
C GLU A 57 9.81 -29.78 -3.32
N ARG A 58 10.00 -30.05 -2.02
CA ARG A 58 9.69 -29.08 -0.95
C ARG A 58 10.66 -27.92 -0.97
N GLU A 59 11.95 -28.17 -1.19
CA GLU A 59 12.97 -27.12 -1.21
C GLU A 59 12.80 -26.21 -2.43
N ASN A 60 12.59 -26.80 -3.62
CA ASN A 60 12.26 -26.05 -4.83
C ASN A 60 10.97 -25.23 -4.66
N ALA A 61 9.94 -25.79 -4.00
CA ALA A 61 8.72 -25.03 -3.67
C ALA A 61 8.97 -23.86 -2.72
N LYS A 62 9.90 -23.97 -1.77
CA LYS A 62 10.29 -22.85 -0.90
C LYS A 62 11.02 -21.77 -1.70
N LEU A 63 11.94 -22.14 -2.58
CA LEU A 63 12.67 -21.20 -3.44
C LEU A 63 11.72 -20.43 -4.37
N ARG A 64 10.77 -21.12 -5.01
CA ARG A 64 9.73 -20.48 -5.82
C ARG A 64 8.89 -19.49 -5.01
N ARG A 65 8.43 -19.88 -3.82
CA ARG A 65 7.68 -18.98 -2.92
C ARG A 65 8.51 -17.78 -2.46
N LYS A 66 9.82 -17.94 -2.28
CA LYS A 66 10.72 -16.84 -1.93
C LYS A 66 10.85 -15.85 -3.10
N ALA A 67 11.10 -16.34 -4.32
CA ALA A 67 11.17 -15.49 -5.50
C ALA A 67 9.85 -14.74 -5.76
N GLU A 68 8.71 -15.40 -5.58
CA GLU A 68 7.39 -14.76 -5.68
C GLU A 68 7.24 -13.63 -4.66
N LYS A 69 7.64 -13.85 -3.40
CA LYS A 69 7.61 -12.82 -2.36
C LYS A 69 8.53 -11.65 -2.67
N ASP A 70 9.74 -11.91 -3.15
CA ASP A 70 10.71 -10.87 -3.48
C ASP A 70 10.22 -10.02 -4.67
N GLU A 71 9.55 -10.62 -5.66
CA GLU A 71 8.91 -9.86 -6.72
C GLU A 71 7.77 -9.00 -6.20
N VAL A 72 6.86 -9.56 -5.40
CA VAL A 72 5.74 -8.80 -4.83
C VAL A 72 6.27 -7.63 -4.02
N LYS A 73 7.35 -7.84 -3.26
CA LYS A 73 8.04 -6.78 -2.53
C LYS A 73 8.61 -5.71 -3.48
N ARG A 74 9.31 -6.11 -4.55
CA ARG A 74 9.85 -5.19 -5.56
C ARG A 74 8.76 -4.32 -6.20
N LEU A 75 7.64 -4.94 -6.58
CA LEU A 75 6.49 -4.23 -7.15
C LEU A 75 5.88 -3.26 -6.13
N LYS A 76 5.70 -3.71 -4.88
CA LYS A 76 5.19 -2.86 -3.82
C LYS A 76 6.08 -1.64 -3.59
N GLU A 77 7.39 -1.83 -3.46
CA GLU A 77 8.35 -0.72 -3.30
C GLU A 77 8.32 0.23 -4.49
N PHE A 78 8.18 -0.28 -5.71
CA PHE A 78 8.03 0.55 -6.90
C PHE A 78 6.77 1.42 -6.84
N VAL A 79 5.63 0.83 -6.49
CA VAL A 79 4.35 1.55 -6.38
C VAL A 79 4.37 2.56 -5.23
N GLU A 80 4.95 2.21 -4.08
CA GLU A 80 5.14 3.11 -2.95
C GLU A 80 5.99 4.34 -3.33
N ASN A 81 7.09 4.11 -4.06
CA ASN A 81 7.95 5.20 -4.54
C ASN A 81 7.22 6.11 -5.54
N ALA A 82 6.40 5.54 -6.42
CA ALA A 82 5.57 6.32 -7.34
C ALA A 82 4.52 7.14 -6.56
N PHE A 83 3.81 6.52 -5.61
CA PHE A 83 2.81 7.17 -4.77
C PHE A 83 3.39 8.31 -3.93
N ALA A 84 4.62 8.15 -3.43
CA ALA A 84 5.29 9.18 -2.65
C ALA A 84 5.71 10.40 -3.48
N ARG A 85 5.86 10.25 -4.80
CA ARG A 85 6.34 11.29 -5.72
C ARG A 85 5.25 11.90 -6.60
N ASP A 86 4.06 11.31 -6.63
CA ASP A 86 2.95 11.81 -7.46
C ASP A 86 2.46 13.18 -6.92
N PRO A 87 2.52 14.26 -7.73
CA PRO A 87 2.06 15.59 -7.32
C PRO A 87 0.60 15.63 -6.85
N ARG A 88 -0.27 14.80 -7.44
CA ARG A 88 -1.71 14.73 -7.12
C ARG A 88 -1.90 14.16 -5.71
N VAL A 89 -1.12 13.14 -5.37
CA VAL A 89 -1.12 12.52 -4.04
C VAL A 89 -0.52 13.45 -2.99
N ILE A 90 0.57 14.15 -3.33
CA ILE A 90 1.20 15.12 -2.43
C ILE A 90 0.22 16.23 -2.08
N LYS A 91 -0.41 16.84 -3.11
CA LYS A 91 -1.41 17.90 -2.93
C LYS A 91 -2.56 17.44 -2.04
N HIS A 92 -3.12 16.25 -2.30
CA HIS A 92 -4.21 15.72 -1.49
C HIS A 92 -3.80 15.47 -0.04
N LYS A 93 -2.61 14.93 0.22
CA LYS A 93 -2.09 14.74 1.59
C LYS A 93 -1.91 16.07 2.33
N GLU A 94 -1.49 17.13 1.65
CA GLU A 94 -1.38 18.46 2.23
C GLU A 94 -2.75 19.04 2.58
N GLU A 95 -3.74 18.89 1.70
CA GLU A 95 -5.13 19.29 1.92
C GLU A 95 -5.76 18.54 3.10
N GLU A 96 -5.60 17.21 3.17
CA GLU A 96 -6.09 16.39 4.29
C GLU A 96 -5.43 16.79 5.62
N LYS A 97 -4.12 17.06 5.60
CA LYS A 97 -3.39 17.51 6.78
C LYS A 97 -3.91 18.88 7.25
N ALA A 98 -4.11 19.83 6.33
CA ALA A 98 -4.65 21.14 6.63
C ALA A 98 -6.08 21.06 7.18
N ALA A 99 -6.94 20.22 6.58
CA ALA A 99 -8.31 20.00 7.05
C ALA A 99 -8.33 19.40 8.47
N ARG A 100 -7.45 18.42 8.74
CA ARG A 100 -7.32 17.81 10.07
C ARG A 100 -6.81 18.80 11.12
N GLU A 101 -5.85 19.65 10.76
CA GLU A 101 -5.35 20.70 11.65
C GLU A 101 -6.40 21.77 11.92
N ALA A 102 -7.16 22.20 10.90
CA ALA A 102 -8.26 23.16 11.06
C ALA A 102 -9.34 22.62 12.00
N LYS A 103 -9.76 21.36 11.80
CA LYS A 103 -10.73 20.69 12.69
C LYS A 103 -10.22 20.54 14.12
N LYS A 104 -8.91 20.36 14.31
CA LYS A 104 -8.30 20.32 15.65
C LYS A 104 -8.34 21.70 16.31
N ARG A 105 -7.94 22.76 15.59
CA ARG A 105 -7.97 24.14 16.09
C ARG A 105 -9.39 24.59 16.44
N GLU A 106 -10.37 24.28 15.60
CA GLU A 106 -11.78 24.60 15.86
C GLU A 106 -12.28 23.97 17.17
N LYS A 107 -11.92 22.70 17.42
CA LYS A 107 -12.27 22.02 18.67
C LYS A 107 -11.57 22.64 19.88
N GLU A 108 -10.29 23.00 19.75
CA GLU A 108 -9.52 23.65 20.82
C GLU A 108 -10.07 25.04 21.15
N ASP A 109 -10.41 25.84 20.13
CA ASP A 109 -10.99 27.17 20.29
C ASP A 109 -12.40 27.11 20.88
N ALA A 110 -13.24 26.15 20.45
CA ALA A 110 -14.56 25.92 21.04
C ALA A 110 -14.47 25.51 22.51
N ALA A 111 -13.51 24.65 22.87
CA ALA A 111 -13.27 24.26 24.26
C ALA A 111 -12.75 25.44 25.11
N ARG A 112 -11.88 26.30 24.55
CA ARG A 112 -11.39 27.50 25.24
C ARG A 112 -12.52 28.50 25.50
N ARG A 113 -13.35 28.80 24.49
CA ARG A 113 -14.50 29.71 24.64
C ARG A 113 -15.47 29.24 25.71
N ARG A 114 -15.80 27.94 25.76
CA ARG A 114 -16.66 27.37 26.81
C ARG A 114 -16.09 27.55 28.21
N LYS A 115 -14.78 27.32 28.39
CA LYS A 115 -14.11 27.54 29.68
C LYS A 115 -14.10 29.01 30.10
N GLU A 116 -13.85 29.91 29.16
CA GLU A 116 -13.88 31.37 29.40
C GLU A 116 -15.29 31.86 29.77
N GLU A 117 -16.32 31.31 29.13
CA GLU A 117 -17.73 31.59 29.47
C GLU A 117 -18.09 31.07 30.87
N GLU A 118 -17.71 29.84 31.21
CA GLU A 118 -17.90 29.25 32.54
C GLU A 118 -17.18 30.05 33.64
N GLU A 119 -15.93 30.48 33.40
CA GLU A 119 -15.17 31.28 34.38
C GLU A 119 -15.76 32.68 34.59
N LYS A 120 -16.27 33.32 33.53
CA LYS A 120 -16.97 34.61 33.65
C LYS A 120 -18.26 34.48 34.46
N LEU A 121 -19.07 33.46 34.17
CA LEU A 121 -20.31 33.20 34.91
C LEU A 121 -20.04 32.92 36.40
N ALA A 122 -18.95 32.21 36.71
CA ALA A 122 -18.54 31.93 38.08
C ALA A 122 -17.98 33.16 38.83
N ARG A 123 -17.46 34.18 38.12
CA ARG A 123 -17.01 35.44 38.74
C ARG A 123 -18.14 36.44 38.96
N GLU A 124 -19.22 36.34 38.18
CA GLU A 124 -20.38 37.24 38.28
C GLU A 124 -21.47 36.73 39.25
N ALA A 125 -21.34 35.50 39.76
CA ALA A 125 -22.18 34.89 40.80
C ALA A 125 -21.55 35.03 42.20
#